data_AF-A0A366HUD3-F1
#
_entry.id   AF-A0A366HUD3-F1
#
_cell.length_a   1.000
_cell.length_b   1.000
_cell.length_c   1.000
_cell.angle_alpha   90.00
_cell.angle_beta   90.00
_cell.angle_gamma   90.00
#
_symmetry.space_group_name_H-M   'P 1'
#
loop_
_entity.id
_entity.type
_entity.pdbx_description
1 polymer ?
#
loop_
_entity_poly.entity_id
_entity_poly.type
_entity_poly.pdbx_seq_one_letter_code
_entity_poly.pdbx_strand_id
1 'polypeptide(L)'
;MRNGMRAPAFLVTLAVLAAGMLVLLSISDSLLGALFFLPFSLGPLFVSLILAAKSPGRLSQRLLLASSILYAVWFGYIYLEAFHWHVDPQSAVAMVFIGLLSLPVMIPVWIVSLLQIGRSTAPGAPIGTDRPSA
;
A
#
# COMPACT_ATOMS: atom_id res chain seq x y z
N MET A 1 -16.19 -2.35 -20.89
CA MET A 1 -15.67 -1.26 -20.04
C MET A 1 -16.81 -0.76 -19.16
N ARG A 2 -16.97 -1.31 -17.96
CA ARG A 2 -18.14 -1.04 -17.08
C ARG A 2 -17.66 -0.29 -15.83
N ASN A 3 -18.03 0.99 -15.77
CA ASN A 3 -18.28 1.85 -14.61
C ASN A 3 -17.21 1.91 -13.50
N GLY A 4 -16.27 2.85 -13.62
CA GLY A 4 -16.27 4.13 -12.88
C GLY A 4 -16.21 4.15 -11.34
N MET A 5 -16.41 3.03 -10.64
CA MET A 5 -16.12 2.95 -9.21
C MET A 5 -14.63 2.70 -9.06
N ARG A 6 -13.86 3.80 -9.04
CA ARG A 6 -12.45 3.83 -8.69
C ARG A 6 -12.26 2.93 -7.46
N ALA A 7 -11.54 1.82 -7.62
CA ALA A 7 -11.33 0.85 -6.54
C ALA A 7 -10.80 1.61 -5.30
N PRO A 8 -11.52 1.61 -4.17
CA PRO A 8 -11.22 2.51 -3.06
C PRO A 8 -9.82 2.25 -2.49
N ALA A 9 -9.38 0.99 -2.44
CA ALA A 9 -8.03 0.65 -2.03
C ALA A 9 -6.98 1.23 -2.99
N PHE A 10 -7.25 1.23 -4.30
CA PHE A 10 -6.32 1.78 -5.29
C PHE A 10 -6.15 3.28 -5.09
N LEU A 11 -7.25 4.04 -4.96
CA LEU A 11 -7.17 5.48 -4.75
C LEU A 11 -6.47 5.85 -3.46
N VAL A 12 -6.80 5.17 -2.36
CA VAL A 12 -6.19 5.45 -1.06
C VAL A 12 -4.71 5.07 -1.09
N THR A 13 -4.36 3.93 -1.66
CA THR A 13 -2.94 3.53 -1.79
C THR A 13 -2.17 4.52 -2.66
N LEU A 14 -2.77 5.00 -3.76
CA LEU A 14 -2.16 6.02 -4.61
C LEU A 14 -1.97 7.35 -3.87
N ALA A 15 -2.97 7.78 -3.11
CA ALA A 15 -2.90 9.01 -2.33
C ALA A 15 -1.82 8.92 -1.24
N VAL A 16 -1.75 7.80 -0.51
CA VAL A 16 -0.71 7.55 0.50
C VAL A 16 0.68 7.50 -0.15
N LEU A 17 0.81 6.83 -1.29
CA LEU A 17 2.08 6.74 -2.02
C LEU A 17 2.54 8.13 -2.51
N ALA A 18 1.63 8.93 -3.06
CA ALA A 18 1.92 10.30 -3.48
C ALA A 18 2.32 11.19 -2.29
N ALA A 19 1.58 11.11 -1.18
CA ALA A 19 1.90 11.84 0.05
C ALA A 19 3.27 11.44 0.61
N GLY A 20 3.55 10.13 0.71
CA GLY A 20 4.85 9.62 1.15
C GLY A 20 6.00 10.06 0.24
N MET A 21 5.77 10.10 -1.08
CA MET A 21 6.76 10.59 -2.04
C MET A 21 7.04 12.08 -1.84
N LEU A 22 6.01 12.90 -1.64
CA LEU A 22 6.17 14.33 -1.34
C LEU A 22 6.94 14.55 -0.02
N VAL A 23 6.65 13.76 1.00
CA VAL A 23 7.38 13.80 2.28
C VAL A 23 8.85 13.48 2.06
N LEU A 24 9.19 12.39 1.35
CA LEU A 24 10.58 12.02 1.06
C LEU A 24 11.30 13.10 0.24
N LEU A 25 10.62 13.71 -0.73
CA LEU A 25 11.18 14.81 -1.51
C LEU A 25 11.40 16.07 -0.67
N SER A 26 10.55 16.35 0.31
CA SER A 26 10.67 17.54 1.16
C SER A 26 11.83 17.48 2.15
N ILE A 27 12.26 16.28 2.54
CA ILE A 27 13.36 16.09 3.50
C ILE A 27 14.71 15.80 2.84
N SER A 28 14.73 15.49 1.55
CA SER A 28 15.97 15.11 0.88
C SER A 28 16.61 16.30 0.18
N ASP A 29 17.89 16.55 0.46
CA ASP A 29 18.66 17.61 -0.20
C ASP A 29 18.89 17.34 -1.69
N SER A 30 18.68 16.11 -2.15
CA SER A 30 18.83 15.73 -3.55
C SER A 30 17.73 14.81 -4.03
N LEU A 31 17.29 14.99 -5.28
CA LEU A 31 16.31 14.12 -5.92
C LEU A 31 16.78 12.66 -5.95
N LEU A 32 18.07 12.43 -6.22
CA LEU A 32 18.66 11.10 -6.22
C LEU A 32 18.58 10.43 -4.84
N GLY A 33 18.79 11.19 -3.76
CA GLY A 33 18.61 10.71 -2.40
C GLY A 33 17.17 10.26 -2.16
N ALA A 34 16.18 11.10 -2.46
CA ALA A 34 14.76 10.75 -2.31
C ALA A 34 14.37 9.50 -3.12
N LEU A 35 14.85 9.40 -4.37
CA LEU A 35 14.60 8.24 -5.24
C LEU A 35 15.26 6.97 -4.71
N PHE A 36 16.41 7.07 -4.04
CA PHE A 36 17.07 5.93 -3.42
C PHE A 36 16.22 5.33 -2.28
N PHE A 37 15.58 6.16 -1.45
CA PHE A 37 14.70 5.68 -0.37
C PHE A 37 13.41 5.07 -0.90
N LEU A 38 12.92 5.53 -2.04
CA LEU A 38 11.62 5.21 -2.60
C LEU A 38 11.28 3.69 -2.67
N PRO A 39 12.12 2.81 -3.25
CA PRO A 39 11.82 1.37 -3.29
C PRO A 39 11.79 0.72 -1.90
N PHE A 40 12.52 1.27 -0.93
CA PHE A 40 12.60 0.70 0.42
C PHE A 40 11.52 1.24 1.34
N SER A 41 11.22 2.54 1.26
CA SER A 41 10.25 3.20 2.13
C SER A 41 8.83 3.16 1.58
N LEU A 42 8.63 3.08 0.27
CA LEU A 42 7.30 3.06 -0.36
C LEU A 42 7.06 1.80 -1.19
N GLY A 43 8.05 0.92 -1.34
CA GLY A 43 7.94 -0.36 -2.06
C GLY A 43 6.70 -1.18 -1.71
N PRO A 44 6.36 -1.38 -0.42
CA PRO A 44 5.15 -2.10 -0.04
C PRO A 44 3.86 -1.49 -0.61
N LEU A 45 3.79 -0.16 -0.73
CA LEU A 45 2.63 0.52 -1.32
C LEU A 45 2.55 0.32 -2.83
N PHE A 46 3.68 0.23 -3.55
CA PHE A 46 3.66 -0.13 -4.98
C PHE A 46 3.05 -1.53 -5.19
N VAL A 47 3.43 -2.50 -4.37
CA VAL A 47 2.86 -3.85 -4.43
C VAL A 47 1.36 -3.82 -4.14
N SER A 48 0.95 -3.14 -3.07
CA SER A 48 -0.47 -2.97 -2.73
C SER A 48 -1.26 -2.25 -3.84
N LEU A 49 -0.66 -1.27 -4.52
CA LEU A 49 -1.31 -0.53 -5.62
C LEU A 49 -1.56 -1.45 -6.82
N ILE A 50 -0.57 -2.27 -7.20
CA ILE A 50 -0.70 -3.25 -8.29
C ILE A 50 -1.79 -4.27 -7.95
N LEU A 51 -1.80 -4.79 -6.72
CA LEU A 51 -2.84 -5.73 -6.26
C LEU A 51 -4.22 -5.08 -6.24
N ALA A 52 -4.34 -3.84 -5.77
CA ALA A 52 -5.60 -3.11 -5.74
C ALA A 52 -6.16 -2.85 -7.14
N ALA A 53 -5.28 -2.58 -8.12
CA ALA A 53 -5.68 -2.43 -9.52
C ALA A 53 -6.20 -3.74 -10.14
N LYS A 54 -5.62 -4.88 -9.74
CA LYS A 54 -5.97 -6.21 -10.26
C LYS A 54 -7.07 -6.92 -9.49
N SER A 55 -7.48 -6.40 -8.33
CA SER A 55 -8.39 -7.12 -7.44
C SER A 55 -9.87 -6.76 -7.62
N PRO A 56 -10.72 -7.70 -8.07
CA PRO A 56 -12.16 -7.46 -8.20
C PRO A 56 -12.94 -7.70 -6.88
N GLY A 57 -12.34 -8.37 -5.89
CA GLY A 57 -13.04 -8.83 -4.69
C GLY A 57 -13.19 -7.77 -3.60
N ARG A 58 -14.40 -7.62 -3.04
CA ARG A 58 -14.67 -6.67 -1.93
C ARG A 58 -13.81 -6.91 -0.70
N LEU A 59 -13.55 -8.17 -0.35
CA LEU A 59 -12.73 -8.53 0.81
C LEU A 59 -11.27 -8.14 0.58
N SER A 60 -10.69 -8.49 -0.57
CA SER A 60 -9.35 -8.05 -0.97
C SER A 60 -9.22 -6.52 -0.99
N GLN A 61 -10.20 -5.80 -1.54
CA GLN A 61 -10.22 -4.33 -1.49
C GLN A 61 -10.22 -3.79 -0.05
N ARG A 62 -11.02 -4.36 0.86
CA ARG A 62 -11.01 -3.94 2.27
C ARG A 62 -9.68 -4.22 2.96
N LEU A 63 -9.07 -5.38 2.70
CA LEU A 63 -7.79 -5.76 3.28
C LEU A 63 -6.65 -4.86 2.77
N LEU A 64 -6.59 -4.61 1.46
CA LEU A 64 -5.60 -3.71 0.84
C LEU A 64 -5.81 -2.25 1.30
N LEU A 65 -7.06 -1.82 1.47
CA LEU A 65 -7.35 -0.50 2.03
C LEU A 65 -6.83 -0.38 3.47
N ALA A 66 -7.18 -1.35 4.33
CA ALA A 66 -6.76 -1.36 5.72
C ALA A 66 -5.24 -1.44 5.85
N SER A 67 -4.57 -2.26 5.05
CA SER A 67 -3.11 -2.36 5.08
C SER A 67 -2.42 -1.09 4.60
N SER A 68 -2.94 -0.43 3.55
CA SER A 68 -2.38 0.86 3.09
C SER A 68 -2.54 1.96 4.14
N ILE A 69 -3.67 2.02 4.85
CA ILE A 69 -3.87 2.97 5.97
C ILE A 69 -2.91 2.65 7.12
N LEU A 70 -2.83 1.39 7.53
CA LEU A 70 -1.93 0.98 8.61
C LEU A 70 -0.47 1.27 8.26
N TYR A 71 -0.08 1.04 7.00
CA TYR A 71 1.24 1.40 6.51
C TYR A 71 1.46 2.91 6.54
N ALA A 72 0.47 3.73 6.16
CA ALA A 72 0.58 5.19 6.23
C ALA A 72 0.80 5.67 7.67
N VAL A 73 0.08 5.09 8.63
CA VAL A 73 0.24 5.41 10.06
C VAL A 73 1.63 4.99 10.55
N TRP A 74 2.08 3.78 10.19
CA TRP A 74 3.42 3.30 10.52
C TRP A 74 4.52 4.19 9.93
N PHE A 75 4.38 4.55 8.65
CA PHE A 75 5.27 5.49 7.96
C PHE A 75 5.31 6.84 8.64
N GLY A 76 4.15 7.42 8.96
CA GLY A 76 4.06 8.70 9.66
C GLY A 76 4.69 8.65 11.05
N TYR A 77 4.48 7.58 11.81
CA TYR A 77 5.10 7.38 13.12
C TYR A 77 6.63 7.36 13.01
N ILE A 78 7.19 6.52 12.14
CA ILE A 78 8.65 6.44 11.96
C ILE A 78 9.23 7.75 11.41
N TYR A 79 8.49 8.45 10.54
CA TYR A 79 8.90 9.76 10.05
C TYR A 79 8.99 10.80 11.19
N LEU A 80 7.98 10.87 12.06
CA LEU A 80 8.00 11.78 13.20
C LEU A 80 9.11 11.40 14.19
N GLU A 81 9.26 10.11 14.48
CA GLU A 81 10.31 9.58 15.35
C GLU A 81 11.70 9.98 14.84
N ALA A 82 11.96 9.75 13.54
CA ALA A 82 13.26 9.95 12.92
C ALA A 82 13.64 11.43 12.73
N PHE A 83 12.67 12.29 12.38
CA PHE A 83 12.96 13.65 11.92
C PHE A 83 12.46 14.76 12.85
N HIS A 84 11.62 14.46 13.84
CA HIS A 84 10.99 15.50 14.67
C HIS A 84 11.13 15.23 16.18
N TRP A 85 11.01 13.98 16.63
CA TRP A 85 11.05 13.64 18.06
C TRP A 85 12.46 13.29 18.55
N HIS A 86 13.19 12.45 17.82
CA HIS A 86 14.55 12.02 18.17
C HIS A 86 15.49 12.23 16.99
N VAL A 87 15.84 13.50 16.76
CA VAL A 87 16.67 13.90 15.62
C VAL A 87 18.10 13.41 15.83
N ASP A 88 18.45 12.34 15.12
CA ASP A 88 19.81 11.82 15.00
C ASP A 88 20.20 11.79 13.51
N PRO A 89 21.44 12.16 13.14
CA PRO A 89 21.89 12.12 11.75
C PRO A 89 21.81 10.73 11.11
N GLN A 90 21.76 9.66 11.90
CA GLN A 90 21.57 8.28 11.44
C GLN A 90 20.09 7.89 11.31
N SER A 91 19.15 8.69 11.83
CA SER A 91 17.71 8.38 11.79
C SER A 91 17.17 8.24 10.36
N ALA A 92 17.79 8.86 9.37
CA ALA A 92 17.44 8.68 7.95
C ALA A 92 17.59 7.21 7.48
N VAL A 93 18.50 6.45 8.10
CA VAL A 93 18.67 5.01 7.80
C VAL A 93 17.43 4.21 8.20
N ALA A 94 16.69 4.62 9.23
CA ALA A 94 15.44 3.97 9.61
C ALA A 94 14.40 3.97 8.48
N MET A 95 14.42 5.01 7.62
CA MET A 95 13.55 5.08 6.46
C MET A 95 13.86 3.98 5.42
N VAL A 96 15.09 3.49 5.34
CA VAL A 96 15.46 2.36 4.47
C VAL A 96 14.85 1.06 4.97
N PHE A 97 14.77 0.87 6.29
CA PHE A 97 14.29 -0.39 6.86
C PHE A 97 12.77 -0.46 7.01
N ILE A 98 12.07 0.67 6.90
CA ILE A 98 10.64 0.71 7.20
C ILE A 98 9.81 -0.24 6.35
N GLY A 99 10.09 -0.34 5.05
CA GLY A 99 9.37 -1.26 4.18
C GLY A 99 9.68 -2.71 4.50
N LEU A 100 10.94 -3.03 4.81
CA LEU A 100 11.37 -4.37 5.23
C LEU A 100 10.67 -4.78 6.53
N LEU A 101 10.62 -3.88 7.53
CA LEU A 101 9.98 -4.11 8.81
C LEU A 101 8.45 -4.26 8.70
N SER A 102 7.84 -3.70 7.65
CA SER A 102 6.42 -3.87 7.38
C SER A 102 6.06 -5.22 6.75
N LEU A 103 7.02 -5.93 6.14
CA LEU A 103 6.76 -7.14 5.36
C LEU A 103 6.04 -8.25 6.14
N PRO A 104 6.32 -8.52 7.43
CA PRO A 104 5.59 -9.53 8.19
C PRO A 104 4.07 -9.29 8.24
N VAL A 105 3.62 -8.04 8.15
CA VAL A 105 2.21 -7.66 8.11
C VAL A 105 1.68 -7.60 6.68
N MET A 106 2.48 -7.05 5.76
CA MET A 106 2.06 -6.82 4.37
C MET A 106 1.97 -8.11 3.55
N ILE A 107 2.92 -9.04 3.70
CA ILE A 107 2.98 -10.29 2.93
C ILE A 107 1.70 -11.14 3.12
N PRO A 108 1.22 -11.41 4.35
CA PRO A 108 -0.04 -12.15 4.54
C PRO A 108 -1.22 -11.49 3.82
N VAL A 109 -1.33 -10.16 3.87
CA VAL A 109 -2.40 -9.41 3.18
C VAL A 109 -2.31 -9.59 1.67
N TRP A 110 -1.09 -9.54 1.11
CA TRP A 110 -0.86 -9.75 -0.32
C TRP A 110 -1.20 -11.17 -0.75
N ILE A 111 -0.83 -12.18 0.01
CA ILE A 111 -1.16 -13.58 -0.26
C ILE A 111 -2.68 -13.76 -0.30
N VAL A 112 -3.41 -13.28 0.71
CA VAL A 112 -4.87 -13.37 0.75
C VAL A 112 -5.53 -12.65 -0.43
N SER A 113 -4.99 -11.50 -0.81
CA SER A 113 -5.47 -10.73 -1.96
C SER A 113 -5.24 -11.46 -3.29
N LEU A 114 -4.06 -12.04 -3.48
CA LEU A 114 -3.72 -12.86 -4.64
C LEU A 114 -4.60 -14.10 -4.77
N LEU A 115 -4.85 -14.80 -3.66
CA LEU A 115 -5.74 -15.97 -3.65
C LEU A 115 -7.17 -15.60 -4.07
N GLN A 116 -7.66 -14.43 -3.66
CA GLN A 116 -8.99 -13.94 -4.08
C GLN A 116 -9.04 -13.56 -5.55
N ILE A 117 -7.95 -13.00 -6.09
CA ILE A 117 -7.83 -12.71 -7.52
C ILE A 117 -7.89 -14.03 -8.30
N GLY A 118 -7.09 -15.03 -7.93
CA GLY A 118 -7.04 -16.33 -8.61
C GLY A 118 -8.39 -17.08 -8.59
N ARG A 119 -9.14 -16.99 -7.49
CA ARG A 119 -10.51 -17.54 -7.39
C ARG A 119 -11.51 -16.86 -8.34
N SER A 120 -11.33 -15.58 -8.60
CA SER A 120 -12.23 -14.80 -9.47
C SER A 120 -11.96 -15.05 -10.96
N THR A 121 -10.77 -15.56 -11.31
CA THR A 121 -10.35 -15.84 -12.69
C THR A 121 -10.43 -17.32 -13.08
N ALA A 122 -10.79 -18.21 -12.17
CA ALA A 122 -10.88 -19.65 -12.44
C ALA A 122 -12.06 -19.97 -13.39
N PRO A 123 -11.85 -20.79 -14.45
CA PRO A 123 -12.94 -21.26 -15.31
C PRO A 123 -13.94 -22.08 -14.49
N GLY A 124 -15.19 -21.61 -14.41
CA GLY A 124 -16.24 -22.21 -13.58
C GLY A 124 -16.55 -21.48 -12.27
N ALA A 125 -15.96 -20.29 -12.04
CA ALA A 125 -16.39 -19.42 -10.94
C ALA A 125 -17.92 -19.23 -11.01
N PRO A 126 -18.65 -19.47 -9.90
CA PRO A 126 -20.10 -19.43 -9.90
C PRO A 126 -20.54 -18.05 -10.39
N ILE A 127 -21.29 -18.04 -11.50
CA ILE A 127 -21.99 -16.85 -11.96
C ILE A 127 -22.78 -16.37 -10.76
N GLY A 128 -22.42 -15.20 -10.24
CA GLY A 128 -23.05 -14.61 -9.07
C GLY A 128 -24.56 -14.72 -9.26
N THR A 129 -25.18 -15.54 -8.42
CA THR A 129 -26.61 -15.46 -8.20
C THR A 129 -26.80 -14.14 -7.48
N ASP A 130 -26.98 -13.08 -8.26
CA ASP A 130 -27.70 -11.89 -7.84
C ASP A 130 -29.06 -12.40 -7.35
N ARG A 131 -29.15 -12.72 -6.06
CA ARG A 131 -30.42 -12.75 -5.34
C ARG A 131 -30.80 -11.29 -5.14
N PRO A 132 -31.81 -10.75 -5.83
CA PRO A 132 -32.47 -9.56 -5.34
C PRO A 132 -33.11 -9.96 -4.01
N SER A 133 -32.65 -9.35 -2.91
CA SER A 133 -33.43 -9.37 -1.67
C SER A 133 -34.56 -8.37 -1.89
N ALA A 134 -35.77 -8.92 -1.87
CA ALA A 134 -37.03 -8.18 -1.76
C ALA A 134 -37.08 -7.30 -0.50
#